data_AF-A0A1Y3BB52-F1
#
_entry.id   AF-A0A1Y3BB52-F1
#
_cell.length_a   1.000
_cell.length_b   1.000
_cell.length_c   1.000
_cell.angle_alpha   90.00
_cell.angle_beta   90.00
_cell.angle_gamma   90.00
#
_symmetry.space_group_name_H-M   'P 1'
#
loop_
_entity.id
_entity.type
_entity.pdbx_description
1 polymer ?
#
loop_
_entity_poly.entity_id
_entity_poly.type
_entity_poly.pdbx_seq_one_letter_code
_entity_poly.pdbx_strand_id
1 'polypeptide(L)'
;MAIHLRNKQLLRISGPGSFIYLQSLLTNDMRKLLLLPSHAEKSSLPDHQNQFTPVIYSFMLSAVGKVLCDLFVYRGRFISPDCNGSDGDGEFVLEVDKSLATALKRLLLSYNVNKNIKVEFANDLNLWAIFPASLFGKHYHADNIDHTLHPIDSDDLKLVADPRIGSEYFGYRFLTRLGGSNFKDLGPYIKCQSNHERIRLIEGQMTDYIRLKYQLGLAEGQNDIKSGFYFPFEMNGDFVNAISLDKGLYTSEEKTIKIYSTQPIKQR
;
A
#
# COMPACT_ATOMS: atom_id res chain seq x y z
N MET A 1 -12.29 14.99 -2.14
CA MET A 1 -13.33 13.96 -2.19
C MET A 1 -12.86 12.80 -1.32
N ALA A 2 -13.73 12.20 -0.51
CA ALA A 2 -13.43 11.01 0.28
C ALA A 2 -14.39 9.88 -0.07
N ILE A 3 -13.86 8.68 -0.29
CA ILE A 3 -14.61 7.51 -0.75
C ILE A 3 -14.29 6.33 0.15
N HIS A 4 -15.32 5.70 0.70
CA HIS A 4 -15.17 4.51 1.52
C HIS A 4 -14.86 3.30 0.63
N LEU A 5 -13.69 2.68 0.81
CA LEU A 5 -13.23 1.57 -0.02
C LEU A 5 -13.82 0.21 0.41
N ARG A 6 -15.16 0.08 0.31
CA ARG A 6 -15.89 -1.14 0.74
C ARG A 6 -15.66 -2.38 -0.12
N ASN A 7 -15.05 -2.20 -1.31
CA ASN A 7 -14.60 -3.28 -2.19
C ASN A 7 -13.23 -3.85 -1.77
N LYS A 8 -12.57 -3.24 -0.78
CA LYS A 8 -11.36 -3.76 -0.16
C LYS A 8 -11.69 -4.47 1.15
N GLN A 9 -10.77 -5.34 1.56
CA GLN A 9 -10.77 -5.99 2.85
C GLN A 9 -9.39 -5.85 3.46
N LEU A 10 -9.35 -5.64 4.76
CA LEU A 10 -8.10 -5.54 5.52
C LEU A 10 -7.81 -6.86 6.23
N LEU A 11 -6.57 -7.33 6.13
CA LEU A 11 -6.03 -8.49 6.84
C LEU A 11 -4.93 -8.04 7.79
N ARG A 12 -5.00 -8.46 9.05
CA ARG A 12 -3.97 -8.27 10.06
C ARG A 12 -3.03 -9.46 10.08
N ILE A 13 -1.73 -9.19 10.01
CA ILE A 13 -0.64 -10.15 10.15
C ILE A 13 0.12 -9.81 11.42
N SER A 14 0.26 -10.78 12.32
CA SER A 14 0.98 -10.60 13.59
C SER A 14 1.65 -11.88 14.05
N GLY A 15 2.59 -11.76 14.98
CA GLY A 15 3.33 -12.88 15.55
C GLY A 15 4.79 -12.93 15.12
N PRO A 16 5.58 -13.81 15.75
CA PRO A 16 7.02 -13.77 15.62
C PRO A 16 7.51 -14.04 14.20
N GLY A 17 8.36 -13.15 13.69
CA GLY A 17 8.91 -13.24 12.34
C GLY A 17 7.96 -12.79 11.22
N SER A 18 6.88 -12.06 11.53
CA SER A 18 5.94 -11.52 10.53
C SER A 18 6.63 -10.72 9.43
N PHE A 19 7.68 -9.96 9.78
CA PHE A 19 8.48 -9.20 8.83
C PHE A 19 9.16 -10.11 7.80
N ILE A 20 9.95 -11.09 8.25
CA ILE A 20 10.69 -12.01 7.37
C ILE A 20 9.73 -12.81 6.50
N TYR A 21 8.63 -13.26 7.11
CA TYR A 21 7.56 -13.98 6.44
C TYR A 21 7.00 -13.18 5.26
N LEU A 22 6.55 -11.93 5.47
CA LEU A 22 6.04 -11.09 4.40
C LEU A 22 7.12 -10.68 3.40
N GLN A 23 8.34 -10.38 3.87
CA GLN A 23 9.48 -10.05 3.01
C GLN A 23 9.75 -11.16 1.98
N SER A 24 9.58 -12.43 2.35
CA SER A 24 9.81 -13.60 1.47
C SER A 24 8.70 -13.85 0.43
N LEU A 25 7.49 -13.34 0.68
CA LEU A 25 6.32 -13.60 -0.16
C LEU A 25 5.98 -12.47 -1.14
N LEU A 26 6.33 -11.25 -0.76
CA LEU A 26 5.97 -10.04 -1.49
C LEU A 26 7.06 -9.65 -2.50
N THR A 27 6.70 -8.92 -3.55
CA THR A 27 7.65 -8.42 -4.55
C THR A 27 8.35 -7.12 -4.14
N ASN A 28 7.76 -6.32 -3.25
CA ASN A 28 8.36 -5.07 -2.76
C ASN A 28 9.07 -5.25 -1.41
N ASP A 29 9.93 -4.30 -1.07
CA ASP A 29 10.80 -4.36 0.11
C ASP A 29 10.12 -3.83 1.37
N MET A 30 9.86 -4.72 2.31
CA MET A 30 9.28 -4.43 3.62
C MET A 30 10.19 -3.53 4.46
N ARG A 31 11.51 -3.51 4.22
CA ARG A 31 12.45 -2.64 4.97
C ARG A 31 12.08 -1.16 4.86
N LYS A 32 11.44 -0.76 3.75
CA LYS A 32 10.91 0.61 3.53
C LYS A 32 9.89 1.03 4.60
N LEU A 33 9.17 0.06 5.20
CA LEU A 33 8.22 0.30 6.28
C LEU A 33 8.89 0.45 7.67
N LEU A 34 10.16 0.05 7.82
CA LEU A 34 10.85 0.03 9.12
C LEU A 34 11.76 1.25 9.36
N LEU A 35 12.04 2.05 8.33
CA LEU A 35 12.92 3.21 8.43
C LEU A 35 12.26 4.30 9.29
N LEU A 36 12.44 4.27 10.61
CA LEU A 36 11.97 5.33 11.51
C LEU A 36 12.87 6.58 11.35
N PRO A 37 12.31 7.80 11.53
CA PRO A 37 13.06 9.05 11.38
C PRO A 37 14.31 9.19 12.28
N SER A 38 14.40 8.42 13.37
CA SER A 38 15.43 8.55 14.40
C SER A 38 16.83 8.07 13.98
N HIS A 39 16.96 7.31 12.88
CA HIS A 39 18.24 6.81 12.37
C HIS A 39 18.66 7.42 11.03
N ALA A 40 17.93 8.42 10.54
CA ALA A 40 18.41 9.25 9.45
C ALA A 40 19.55 10.13 10.00
N GLU A 41 20.78 9.65 9.93
CA GLU A 41 21.94 10.52 10.06
C GLU A 41 21.73 11.72 9.13
N LYS A 42 22.05 12.91 9.64
CA LYS A 42 22.04 14.18 8.92
C LYS A 42 23.07 14.14 7.78
N SER A 43 22.80 13.35 6.75
CA SER A 43 23.46 13.48 5.47
C SER A 43 22.91 14.74 4.82
N SER A 44 23.80 15.68 4.53
CA SER A 44 23.53 17.02 4.01
C SER A 44 23.14 17.03 2.52
N LEU A 45 22.65 15.90 2.02
CA LEU A 45 22.18 15.71 0.65
C LEU A 45 20.79 15.06 0.74
N PRO A 46 19.79 15.56 0.01
CA PRO A 46 18.48 14.91 -0.06
C PRO A 46 18.62 13.62 -0.86
N ASP A 47 19.13 12.56 -0.25
CA ASP A 47 19.04 11.23 -0.81
C ASP A 47 17.56 10.81 -0.78
N HIS A 48 16.95 10.76 -1.96
CA HIS A 48 15.58 10.27 -2.19
C HIS A 48 15.34 8.83 -1.70
N GLN A 49 16.35 8.17 -1.09
CA GLN A 49 16.28 6.79 -0.60
C GLN A 49 15.81 6.67 0.87
N ASN A 50 15.87 7.75 1.67
CA ASN A 50 15.50 7.71 3.10
C ASN A 50 14.13 8.34 3.40
N GLN A 51 13.19 8.22 2.47
CA GLN A 51 11.83 8.73 2.69
C GLN A 51 11.01 7.72 3.50
N PHE A 52 10.61 8.13 4.70
CA PHE A 52 9.69 7.40 5.55
C PHE A 52 8.43 7.01 4.78
N THR A 53 8.19 5.71 4.59
CA THR A 53 7.02 5.23 3.85
C THR A 53 6.17 4.32 4.75
N PRO A 54 5.05 4.79 5.32
CA PRO A 54 4.20 4.00 6.22
C PRO A 54 3.35 2.94 5.51
N VAL A 55 3.37 2.93 4.18
CA VAL A 55 2.66 2.00 3.31
C VAL A 55 3.51 1.65 2.09
N ILE A 56 3.47 0.42 1.62
CA ILE A 56 4.04 0.03 0.31
C ILE A 56 2.99 -0.67 -0.53
N TYR A 57 3.12 -0.58 -1.85
CA TYR A 57 2.36 -1.41 -2.79
C TYR A 57 3.19 -2.61 -3.21
N SER A 58 2.58 -3.78 -3.37
CA SER A 58 3.28 -4.99 -3.78
C SER A 58 2.36 -5.96 -4.49
N PHE A 59 2.96 -6.90 -5.22
CA PHE A 59 2.30 -8.13 -5.64
C PHE A 59 2.66 -9.29 -4.72
N MET A 60 1.79 -10.30 -4.72
CA MET A 60 2.13 -11.65 -4.30
C MET A 60 2.16 -12.54 -5.54
N LEU A 61 3.19 -13.38 -5.67
CA LEU A 61 3.41 -14.21 -6.87
C LEU A 61 3.13 -15.68 -6.60
N SER A 62 2.79 -16.39 -7.66
CA SER A 62 2.84 -17.85 -7.72
C SER A 62 4.28 -18.34 -7.82
N ALA A 63 4.51 -19.64 -7.62
CA ALA A 63 5.81 -20.29 -7.84
C ALA A 63 6.31 -20.21 -9.31
N VAL A 64 5.43 -19.86 -10.24
CA VAL A 64 5.77 -19.65 -11.66
C VAL A 64 6.12 -18.19 -11.95
N GLY A 65 5.97 -17.27 -10.99
CA GLY A 65 6.26 -15.85 -11.13
C GLY A 65 5.09 -14.99 -11.61
N LYS A 66 3.89 -15.58 -11.73
CA LYS A 66 2.67 -14.85 -12.12
C LYS A 66 1.99 -14.21 -10.92
N VAL A 67 1.44 -13.00 -11.11
CA VAL A 67 0.75 -12.22 -10.08
C VAL A 67 -0.52 -12.94 -9.63
N LEU A 68 -0.60 -13.25 -8.33
CA LEU A 68 -1.80 -13.81 -7.71
C LEU A 68 -2.77 -12.71 -7.27
N CYS A 69 -2.25 -11.63 -6.70
CA CYS A 69 -3.00 -10.44 -6.34
C CYS A 69 -2.07 -9.24 -6.12
N ASP A 70 -2.64 -8.05 -6.20
CA ASP A 70 -2.10 -6.81 -5.67
C ASP A 70 -2.50 -6.59 -4.21
N LEU A 71 -1.66 -5.87 -3.48
CA LEU A 71 -1.93 -5.49 -2.10
C LEU A 71 -1.14 -4.25 -1.68
N PHE A 72 -1.69 -3.53 -0.71
CA PHE A 72 -0.96 -2.51 0.04
C PHE A 72 -0.60 -3.09 1.40
N VAL A 73 0.62 -2.83 1.86
CA VAL A 73 1.09 -3.24 3.18
C VAL A 73 1.31 -1.99 4.01
N TYR A 74 0.53 -1.86 5.07
CA TYR A 74 0.66 -0.81 6.06
C TYR A 74 1.45 -1.33 7.25
N ARG A 75 2.26 -0.45 7.82
CA ARG A 75 2.86 -0.64 9.14
C ARG A 75 1.75 -0.67 10.20
N GLY A 76 1.62 -1.75 10.97
CA GLY A 76 0.66 -1.83 12.07
C GLY A 76 1.19 -1.17 13.34
N ARG A 77 0.65 -1.58 14.50
CA ARG A 77 1.20 -1.17 15.81
C ARG A 77 2.52 -1.90 16.07
N PHE A 78 3.55 -1.16 16.49
CA PHE A 78 4.79 -1.76 16.99
C PHE A 78 4.88 -1.56 18.50
N ILE A 79 5.16 -2.64 19.22
CA ILE A 79 5.45 -2.59 20.65
C ILE A 79 6.97 -2.39 20.77
N SER A 80 7.39 -1.12 20.85
CA SER A 80 8.76 -0.63 21.13
C SER A 80 9.72 -0.43 19.93
N PRO A 81 10.44 0.71 19.88
CA PRO A 81 11.63 0.92 19.04
C PRO A 81 12.93 0.33 19.65
N ASP A 82 12.93 -0.12 20.91
CA ASP A 82 14.16 -0.44 21.67
C ASP A 82 14.62 -1.91 21.51
N CYS A 83 14.65 -2.42 20.29
CA CYS A 83 15.15 -3.76 20.01
C CYS A 83 16.53 -3.69 19.35
N ASN A 84 17.57 -3.69 20.19
CA ASN A 84 18.93 -4.01 19.77
C ASN A 84 18.95 -5.41 19.15
N GLY A 85 18.84 -5.48 17.82
CA GLY A 85 19.09 -6.68 17.03
C GLY A 85 17.94 -7.69 17.01
N SER A 86 17.53 -8.05 15.79
CA SER A 86 17.00 -9.36 15.40
C SER A 86 15.60 -9.86 15.79
N ASP A 87 14.73 -9.13 16.50
CA ASP A 87 13.32 -9.55 16.69
C ASP A 87 12.32 -8.40 16.45
N GLY A 88 12.09 -8.08 15.18
CA GLY A 88 11.11 -7.11 14.72
C GLY A 88 9.71 -7.73 14.57
N ASP A 89 9.05 -8.01 15.69
CA ASP A 89 7.69 -8.55 15.72
C ASP A 89 6.63 -7.46 15.54
N GLY A 90 6.61 -6.89 14.33
CA GLY A 90 5.62 -5.90 13.92
C GLY A 90 4.27 -6.51 13.57
N GLU A 91 3.19 -5.82 13.92
CA GLU A 91 1.90 -6.02 13.25
C GLU A 91 1.95 -5.37 11.86
N PHE A 92 1.38 -6.02 10.85
CA PHE A 92 1.18 -5.47 9.52
C PHE A 92 -0.29 -5.57 9.11
N VAL A 93 -0.75 -4.61 8.33
CA VAL A 93 -2.11 -4.64 7.77
C VAL A 93 -2.02 -4.69 6.25
N LEU A 94 -2.65 -5.69 5.64
CA LEU A 94 -2.74 -5.85 4.20
C LEU A 94 -4.10 -5.34 3.71
N GLU A 95 -4.10 -4.41 2.76
CA GLU A 95 -5.28 -4.04 1.98
C GLU A 95 -5.32 -4.85 0.70
N VAL A 96 -6.39 -5.62 0.52
CA VAL A 96 -6.56 -6.55 -0.59
C VAL A 96 -7.97 -6.41 -1.17
N ASP A 97 -8.17 -6.88 -2.40
CA ASP A 97 -9.51 -7.00 -2.96
C ASP A 97 -10.39 -7.92 -2.10
N LYS A 98 -11.60 -7.46 -1.77
CA LYS A 98 -12.52 -8.20 -0.89
C LYS A 98 -12.89 -9.57 -1.45
N SER A 99 -12.97 -9.72 -2.77
CA SER A 99 -13.26 -11.02 -3.41
C SER A 99 -12.14 -12.04 -3.22
N LEU A 100 -10.90 -11.58 -3.06
CA LEU A 100 -9.72 -12.43 -2.89
C LEU A 100 -9.33 -12.66 -1.43
N ALA A 101 -9.81 -11.83 -0.50
CA ALA A 101 -9.35 -11.79 0.88
C ALA A 101 -9.41 -13.15 1.60
N THR A 102 -10.50 -13.92 1.43
CA THR A 102 -10.64 -15.25 2.04
C THR A 102 -9.66 -16.26 1.45
N ALA A 103 -9.47 -16.25 0.14
CA ALA A 103 -8.52 -17.13 -0.54
C ALA A 103 -7.08 -16.80 -0.14
N LEU A 104 -6.75 -15.50 -0.12
CA LEU A 104 -5.44 -15.02 0.29
C LEU A 104 -5.14 -15.35 1.76
N LYS A 105 -6.09 -15.16 2.68
CA LYS A 105 -5.94 -15.57 4.08
C LYS A 105 -5.59 -17.06 4.20
N ARG A 106 -6.29 -17.92 3.45
CA ARG A 106 -5.99 -19.37 3.43
C ARG A 106 -4.60 -19.65 2.87
N LEU A 107 -4.21 -18.96 1.79
CA LEU A 107 -2.89 -19.10 1.18
C LEU A 107 -1.77 -18.69 2.15
N LEU A 108 -1.91 -17.54 2.80
CA LEU A 108 -0.96 -17.08 3.82
C LEU A 108 -0.86 -18.08 4.97
N LEU A 109 -1.97 -18.61 5.46
CA LEU A 109 -1.92 -19.65 6.50
C LEU A 109 -1.25 -20.95 6.01
N SER A 110 -1.37 -21.29 4.71
CA SER A 110 -0.71 -22.47 4.15
C SER A 110 0.81 -22.33 4.03
N TYR A 111 1.32 -21.11 3.82
CA TYR A 111 2.76 -20.81 3.80
C TYR A 111 3.37 -20.63 5.19
N ASN A 112 2.54 -20.47 6.22
CA ASN A 112 2.96 -20.37 7.61
C ASN A 112 3.20 -21.76 8.26
N VAL A 113 4.23 -22.47 7.77
CA VAL A 113 4.56 -23.85 8.20
C VAL A 113 4.81 -23.94 9.71
N ASN A 114 5.51 -22.96 10.28
CA ASN A 114 5.87 -22.93 11.69
C ASN A 114 4.72 -22.48 12.62
N LYS A 115 3.56 -22.10 12.06
CA LYS A 115 2.36 -21.63 12.78
C LYS A 115 2.60 -20.47 13.76
N ASN A 116 3.66 -19.71 13.56
CA ASN A 116 4.01 -18.57 14.41
C ASN A 116 3.27 -17.29 14.00
N ILE A 117 2.78 -17.23 12.75
CA ILE A 117 2.05 -16.08 12.22
C ILE A 117 0.53 -16.23 12.38
N LYS A 118 -0.14 -15.18 12.83
CA LYS A 118 -1.59 -15.05 12.86
C LYS A 118 -2.05 -14.21 11.67
N VAL A 119 -3.14 -14.64 11.03
CA VAL A 119 -3.77 -13.94 9.89
C VAL A 119 -5.26 -13.75 10.18
N GLU A 120 -5.67 -12.52 10.44
CA GLU A 120 -7.02 -12.18 10.91
C GLU A 120 -7.66 -11.11 10.03
N PHE A 121 -9.00 -11.04 10.00
CA PHE A 121 -9.68 -9.93 9.33
C PHE A 121 -9.65 -8.71 10.26
N ALA A 122 -9.14 -7.58 9.76
CA ALA A 122 -9.04 -6.34 10.54
C ALA A 122 -10.31 -5.50 10.40
N ASN A 123 -11.46 -6.05 10.82
CA ASN A 123 -12.77 -5.41 10.71
C ASN A 123 -12.95 -4.20 11.65
N ASP A 124 -12.00 -4.00 12.57
CA ASP A 124 -11.91 -2.82 13.43
C ASP A 124 -11.37 -1.58 12.70
N LEU A 125 -10.84 -1.74 11.49
CA LEU A 125 -10.27 -0.66 10.68
C LEU A 125 -11.20 -0.27 9.53
N ASN A 126 -11.30 1.03 9.27
CA ASN A 126 -11.98 1.61 8.12
C ASN A 126 -10.96 2.20 7.15
N LEU A 127 -11.20 2.01 5.85
CA LEU A 127 -10.31 2.45 4.77
C LEU A 127 -11.03 3.38 3.80
N TRP A 128 -10.39 4.51 3.52
CA TRP A 128 -10.89 5.53 2.61
C TRP A 128 -9.82 5.95 1.61
N ALA A 129 -10.24 6.29 0.40
CA ALA A 129 -9.44 7.05 -0.55
C ALA A 129 -9.81 8.53 -0.44
N ILE A 130 -8.82 9.42 -0.39
CA ILE A 130 -9.01 10.86 -0.29
C ILE A 130 -8.18 11.54 -1.36
N PHE A 131 -8.82 12.21 -2.30
CA PHE A 131 -8.11 12.89 -3.36
C PHE A 131 -8.81 14.20 -3.75
N PRO A 132 -8.08 15.19 -4.30
CA PRO A 132 -8.64 16.46 -4.72
C PRO A 132 -9.80 16.26 -5.70
N ALA A 133 -10.91 16.99 -5.50
CA ALA A 133 -12.05 16.91 -6.42
C ALA A 133 -11.73 17.54 -7.78
N SER A 134 -10.69 18.39 -7.83
CA SER A 134 -10.10 18.82 -9.10
C SER A 134 -9.76 17.63 -9.98
N LEU A 135 -9.44 16.43 -9.39
CA LEU A 135 -9.20 15.08 -9.97
C LEU A 135 -9.85 14.83 -11.34
N PHE A 136 -11.06 15.31 -11.48
CA PHE A 136 -11.97 14.98 -12.57
C PHE A 136 -12.04 16.04 -13.69
N GLY A 137 -11.26 17.12 -13.59
CA GLY A 137 -11.19 18.18 -14.60
C GLY A 137 -10.39 17.78 -15.86
N LYS A 138 -10.70 18.40 -17.01
CA LYS A 138 -10.07 18.07 -18.32
C LYS A 138 -8.67 18.67 -18.56
N HIS A 139 -8.18 19.54 -17.67
CA HIS A 139 -6.89 20.22 -17.80
C HIS A 139 -6.07 19.98 -16.54
N TYR A 140 -5.48 18.79 -16.46
CA TYR A 140 -4.60 18.36 -15.39
C TYR A 140 -3.16 18.77 -15.70
N HIS A 141 -2.59 19.70 -14.94
CA HIS A 141 -1.15 19.94 -14.90
C HIS A 141 -0.63 19.53 -13.52
N ALA A 142 0.35 18.62 -13.50
CA ALA A 142 1.02 18.14 -12.29
C ALA A 142 1.64 19.29 -11.47
N ASP A 143 2.01 20.38 -12.14
CA ASP A 143 2.69 21.55 -11.55
C ASP A 143 1.85 22.31 -10.51
N ASN A 144 0.55 22.02 -10.38
CA ASN A 144 -0.36 22.69 -9.44
C ASN A 144 -0.82 21.81 -8.27
N ILE A 145 -0.23 20.63 -8.07
CA ILE A 145 -0.71 19.70 -7.06
C ILE A 145 0.01 19.93 -5.74
N ASP A 146 -0.51 20.91 -5.02
CA ASP A 146 -0.13 21.22 -3.64
C ASP A 146 -0.24 19.95 -2.78
N HIS A 147 0.73 19.72 -1.89
CA HIS A 147 0.71 18.69 -0.84
C HIS A 147 -0.40 19.03 0.17
N THR A 148 -1.65 18.90 -0.27
CA THR A 148 -2.84 19.52 0.30
C THR A 148 -3.06 19.10 1.75
N LEU A 149 -2.58 17.89 2.07
CA LEU A 149 -2.65 17.27 3.38
C LEU A 149 -1.28 16.82 3.85
N HIS A 150 -0.97 17.12 5.11
CA HIS A 150 0.17 16.54 5.81
C HIS A 150 -0.12 15.07 6.17
N PRO A 151 0.79 14.14 5.84
CA PRO A 151 0.64 12.75 6.23
C PRO A 151 0.57 12.56 7.74
N ILE A 152 -0.11 11.49 8.17
CA ILE A 152 -0.18 11.05 9.56
C ILE A 152 0.23 9.59 9.58
N ASP A 153 1.12 9.24 10.49
CA ASP A 153 1.36 7.85 10.83
C ASP A 153 1.31 7.68 12.35
N SER A 154 0.17 7.18 12.84
CA SER A 154 0.02 6.70 14.19
C SER A 154 -0.51 5.26 14.19
N ASP A 155 -0.49 4.65 15.37
CA ASP A 155 -0.99 3.29 15.61
C ASP A 155 -2.48 3.12 15.29
N ASP A 156 -3.24 4.20 15.36
CA ASP A 156 -4.70 4.19 15.26
C ASP A 156 -5.23 4.92 14.02
N LEU A 157 -4.40 5.75 13.40
CA LEU A 157 -4.78 6.62 12.30
C LEU A 157 -3.60 6.83 11.35
N LYS A 158 -3.83 6.55 10.07
CA LYS A 158 -2.86 6.75 9.01
C LYS A 158 -3.49 7.54 7.88
N LEU A 159 -2.83 8.63 7.50
CA LEU A 159 -3.14 9.41 6.31
C LEU A 159 -1.87 9.43 5.48
N VAL A 160 -1.85 8.68 4.39
CA VAL A 160 -0.60 8.37 3.68
C VAL A 160 -0.82 8.59 2.19
N ALA A 161 0.18 9.11 1.49
CA ALA A 161 0.11 9.24 0.04
C ALA A 161 -0.05 7.84 -0.59
N ASP A 162 -0.76 7.74 -1.73
CA ASP A 162 -0.85 6.47 -2.44
C ASP A 162 0.56 6.02 -2.88
N PRO A 163 1.05 4.85 -2.44
CA PRO A 163 2.43 4.43 -2.69
C PRO A 163 2.74 4.12 -4.15
N ARG A 164 1.73 4.01 -5.03
CA ARG A 164 1.95 3.67 -6.44
C ARG A 164 2.48 4.84 -7.23
N ILE A 165 1.78 5.97 -7.14
CA ILE A 165 2.05 7.15 -7.96
C ILE A 165 2.03 8.45 -7.16
N GLY A 166 1.86 8.38 -5.83
CA GLY A 166 1.91 9.53 -4.95
C GLY A 166 0.57 10.27 -4.81
N SER A 167 0.54 11.19 -3.83
CA SER A 167 -0.65 11.97 -3.52
C SER A 167 -1.01 13.00 -4.57
N GLU A 168 -0.05 13.36 -5.40
CA GLU A 168 -0.27 14.29 -6.50
C GLU A 168 -1.28 13.72 -7.51
N TYR A 169 -1.15 12.44 -7.85
CA TYR A 169 -1.95 11.86 -8.92
C TYR A 169 -3.17 11.06 -8.40
N PHE A 170 -3.03 10.37 -7.28
CA PHE A 170 -4.10 9.50 -6.76
C PHE A 170 -4.50 9.79 -5.31
N GLY A 171 -3.96 10.86 -4.74
CA GLY A 171 -4.26 11.30 -3.39
C GLY A 171 -3.76 10.33 -2.33
N TYR A 172 -4.57 10.20 -1.28
CA TYR A 172 -4.17 9.62 -0.02
C TYR A 172 -5.03 8.40 0.30
N ARG A 173 -4.42 7.44 0.99
CA ARG A 173 -5.10 6.39 1.74
C ARG A 173 -5.28 6.86 3.17
N PHE A 174 -6.50 6.72 3.67
CA PHE A 174 -6.84 7.03 5.05
C PHE A 174 -7.35 5.78 5.75
N LEU A 175 -6.59 5.29 6.72
CA LEU A 175 -6.88 4.11 7.51
C LEU A 175 -7.10 4.55 8.96
N THR A 176 -8.20 4.14 9.58
CA THR A 176 -8.51 4.54 10.96
C THR A 176 -9.24 3.44 11.72
N ARG A 177 -8.97 3.32 13.01
CA ARG A 177 -9.80 2.58 14.00
C ARG A 177 -10.57 3.50 14.94
N LEU A 178 -10.31 4.80 14.89
CA LEU A 178 -10.97 5.81 15.73
C LEU A 178 -12.29 6.24 15.08
N GLY A 179 -13.17 5.28 14.78
CA GLY A 179 -14.36 5.51 13.96
C GLY A 179 -14.06 5.51 12.47
N GLY A 180 -14.79 6.31 11.68
CA GLY A 180 -14.62 6.36 10.23
C GLY A 180 -15.50 5.36 9.47
N SER A 181 -16.47 4.74 10.14
CA SER A 181 -17.53 3.98 9.45
C SER A 181 -18.44 4.92 8.66
N ASN A 182 -18.56 6.17 9.13
CA ASN A 182 -19.33 7.23 8.50
C ASN A 182 -18.43 8.37 8.01
N PHE A 183 -18.81 8.98 6.89
CA PHE A 183 -18.09 10.11 6.29
C PHE A 183 -17.88 11.30 7.24
N LYS A 184 -18.84 11.56 8.14
CA LYS A 184 -18.80 12.69 9.08
C LYS A 184 -17.60 12.62 10.04
N ASP A 185 -17.13 11.42 10.34
CA ASP A 185 -16.03 11.17 11.27
C ASP A 185 -14.69 11.64 10.69
N LEU A 186 -14.56 11.71 9.36
CA LEU A 186 -13.30 12.08 8.68
C LEU A 186 -13.02 13.58 8.75
N GLY A 187 -14.07 14.40 8.79
CA GLY A 187 -13.99 15.86 8.66
C GLY A 187 -12.97 16.51 9.61
N PRO A 188 -12.99 16.20 10.93
CA PRO A 188 -12.04 16.76 11.88
C PRO A 188 -10.59 16.42 11.57
N TYR A 189 -10.29 15.15 11.27
CA TYR A 189 -8.94 14.71 10.91
C TYR A 189 -8.46 15.47 9.66
N ILE A 190 -9.17 15.36 8.54
CA ILE A 190 -8.71 15.94 7.28
C ILE A 190 -8.55 17.47 7.35
N LYS A 191 -9.38 18.17 8.12
CA LYS A 191 -9.21 19.62 8.34
C LYS A 191 -7.95 19.96 9.13
N CYS A 192 -7.65 19.22 10.20
CA CYS A 192 -6.45 19.43 11.01
C CYS A 192 -5.15 19.21 10.23
N GLN A 193 -5.17 18.35 9.20
CA GLN A 193 -4.00 18.07 8.39
C GLN A 193 -3.91 18.89 7.10
N SER A 194 -4.87 19.78 6.81
CA SER A 194 -4.83 20.54 5.57
C SER A 194 -3.99 21.81 5.68
N ASN A 195 -3.26 22.11 4.62
CA ASN A 195 -2.52 23.37 4.47
C ASN A 195 -3.46 24.55 4.15
N HIS A 196 -4.71 24.27 3.78
CA HIS A 196 -5.68 25.29 3.40
C HIS A 196 -6.72 25.52 4.49
N GLU A 197 -6.92 26.79 4.85
CA GLU A 197 -7.92 27.23 5.83
C GLU A 197 -9.36 26.87 5.46
N ARG A 198 -9.65 26.65 4.17
CA ARG A 198 -11.01 26.40 3.64
C ARG A 198 -11.15 25.07 2.91
N ILE A 199 -10.56 23.99 3.43
CA ILE A 199 -10.79 22.66 2.86
C ILE A 199 -12.23 22.19 3.11
N ARG A 200 -12.90 21.75 2.05
CA ARG A 200 -14.22 21.10 2.12
C ARG A 200 -14.10 19.64 1.74
N LEU A 201 -14.42 18.76 2.68
CA LEU A 201 -14.56 17.35 2.40
C LEU A 201 -15.92 17.10 1.73
N ILE A 202 -15.92 16.27 0.70
CA ILE A 202 -17.11 15.85 -0.06
C ILE A 202 -17.08 14.33 -0.14
N GLU A 203 -18.19 13.68 0.17
CA GLU A 203 -18.33 12.23 0.03
C GLU A 203 -18.50 11.88 -1.46
N GLY A 204 -17.64 10.99 -1.96
CA GLY A 204 -17.70 10.49 -3.32
C GLY A 204 -18.26 9.07 -3.39
N GLN A 205 -18.49 8.58 -4.61
CA GLN A 205 -18.95 7.22 -4.86
C GLN A 205 -17.83 6.32 -5.34
N MET A 206 -17.98 5.00 -5.18
CA MET A 206 -17.00 4.02 -5.67
C MET A 206 -16.71 4.16 -7.19
N THR A 207 -17.71 4.58 -7.96
CA THR A 207 -17.57 4.84 -9.41
C THR A 207 -16.61 5.98 -9.72
N ASP A 208 -16.50 6.99 -8.85
CA ASP A 208 -15.56 8.10 -9.02
C ASP A 208 -14.12 7.62 -8.81
N TYR A 209 -13.91 6.76 -7.80
CA TYR A 209 -12.62 6.10 -7.56
C TYR A 209 -12.19 5.24 -8.75
N ILE A 210 -13.10 4.39 -9.26
CA ILE A 210 -12.86 3.53 -10.41
C ILE A 210 -12.55 4.36 -11.66
N ARG A 211 -13.31 5.43 -11.91
CA ARG A 211 -13.07 6.33 -13.04
C ARG A 211 -11.68 6.94 -12.99
N LEU A 212 -11.29 7.52 -11.85
CA LEU A 212 -9.96 8.14 -11.70
C LEU A 212 -8.85 7.10 -11.92
N LYS A 213 -9.01 5.91 -11.34
CA LYS A 213 -8.05 4.81 -11.49
C LYS A 213 -7.84 4.46 -12.97
N TYR A 214 -8.92 4.32 -13.74
CA TYR A 214 -8.84 4.02 -15.17
C TYR A 214 -8.30 5.17 -16.01
N GLN A 215 -8.58 6.42 -15.65
CA GLN A 215 -7.97 7.58 -16.32
C GLN A 215 -6.44 7.60 -16.19
N LEU A 216 -5.92 7.09 -15.07
CA LEU A 216 -4.48 7.02 -14.80
C LEU A 216 -3.85 5.68 -15.23
N GLY A 217 -4.62 4.76 -15.82
CA GLY A 217 -4.12 3.45 -16.23
C GLY A 217 -3.66 2.56 -15.08
N LEU A 218 -4.22 2.75 -13.88
CA LEU A 218 -3.86 1.95 -12.71
C LEU A 218 -4.69 0.66 -12.66
N ALA A 219 -4.04 -0.50 -12.71
CA ALA A 219 -4.69 -1.77 -12.44
C ALA A 219 -4.79 -1.99 -10.92
N GLU A 220 -5.97 -2.40 -10.43
CA GLU A 220 -6.15 -2.70 -9.00
C GLU A 220 -7.33 -3.66 -8.76
N GLY A 221 -7.09 -4.72 -7.99
CA GLY A 221 -8.08 -5.72 -7.63
C GLY A 221 -8.39 -6.74 -8.72
N GLN A 222 -9.27 -7.69 -8.37
CA GLN A 222 -9.48 -8.93 -9.15
C GLN A 222 -10.09 -8.70 -10.54
N ASN A 223 -10.84 -7.62 -10.71
CA ASN A 223 -11.46 -7.29 -12.00
C ASN A 223 -10.44 -6.85 -13.04
N ASP A 224 -9.36 -6.19 -12.61
CA ASP A 224 -8.30 -5.73 -13.50
C ASP A 224 -7.15 -6.77 -13.56
N ILE A 225 -6.85 -7.39 -12.42
CA ILE A 225 -5.73 -8.32 -12.24
C ILE A 225 -6.24 -9.74 -12.04
N LYS A 226 -6.35 -10.48 -13.15
CA LYS A 226 -6.73 -11.89 -13.10
C LYS A 226 -5.60 -12.71 -12.46
N SER A 227 -5.89 -13.25 -11.28
CA SER A 227 -4.97 -14.11 -10.52
C SER A 227 -4.34 -15.22 -11.38
N GLY A 228 -3.01 -15.31 -11.34
CA GLY A 228 -2.21 -16.33 -12.02
C GLY A 228 -2.09 -16.15 -13.53
N PHE A 229 -2.48 -15.01 -14.09
CA PHE A 229 -2.45 -14.78 -15.53
C PHE A 229 -1.20 -14.01 -15.98
N TYR A 230 -0.96 -12.85 -15.38
CA TYR A 230 0.04 -11.86 -15.79
C TYR A 230 1.35 -11.96 -15.01
N PHE A 231 2.44 -11.51 -15.62
CA PHE A 231 3.70 -11.23 -14.95
C PHE A 231 3.70 -9.81 -14.35
N PRO A 232 4.51 -9.55 -13.30
CA PRO A 232 4.54 -8.25 -12.64
C PRO A 232 4.81 -7.05 -13.58
N PHE A 233 5.71 -7.23 -14.55
CA PHE A 233 6.07 -6.18 -15.51
C PHE A 233 5.03 -5.93 -16.59
N GLU A 234 4.20 -6.93 -16.92
CA GLU A 234 3.03 -6.75 -17.80
C GLU A 234 1.97 -5.89 -17.10
N MET A 235 2.00 -5.82 -15.76
CA MET A 235 1.09 -5.02 -14.94
C MET A 235 1.69 -3.69 -14.48
N ASN A 236 2.74 -3.21 -15.16
CA ASN A 236 3.43 -1.97 -14.81
C ASN A 236 4.03 -1.93 -13.40
N GLY A 237 4.35 -3.08 -12.80
CA GLY A 237 4.83 -3.17 -11.42
C GLY A 237 6.09 -2.36 -11.12
N ASP A 238 6.93 -2.14 -12.13
CA ASP A 238 8.10 -1.27 -12.10
C ASP A 238 7.75 0.23 -12.08
N PHE A 239 6.66 0.63 -12.74
CA PHE A 239 6.20 2.03 -12.76
C PHE A 239 5.34 2.40 -11.55
N VAL A 240 4.65 1.43 -10.93
CA VAL A 240 3.74 1.68 -9.80
C VAL A 240 4.33 1.27 -8.45
N ASN A 241 5.67 1.24 -8.34
CA ASN A 241 6.39 0.90 -7.11
C ASN A 241 5.97 -0.45 -6.48
N ALA A 242 5.59 -1.45 -7.28
CA ALA A 242 5.14 -2.76 -6.79
C ALA A 242 6.28 -3.76 -6.59
N ILE A 243 7.45 -3.52 -7.18
CA ILE A 243 8.58 -4.45 -7.22
C ILE A 243 9.83 -3.73 -6.72
N SER A 244 10.62 -4.40 -5.88
CA SER A 244 11.97 -3.96 -5.55
C SER A 244 12.98 -4.92 -6.17
N LEU A 245 13.82 -4.43 -7.07
CA LEU A 245 14.82 -5.26 -7.75
C LEU A 245 16.03 -5.59 -6.85
N ASP A 246 16.29 -4.75 -5.84
CA ASP A 246 17.49 -4.85 -4.99
C ASP A 246 17.23 -5.49 -3.61
N LYS A 247 16.03 -6.07 -3.40
CA LYS A 247 15.64 -6.52 -2.05
C LYS A 247 16.13 -7.92 -1.67
N GLY A 248 16.64 -8.69 -2.62
CA GLY A 248 17.03 -10.08 -2.43
C GLY A 248 15.84 -11.04 -2.33
N LEU A 249 16.07 -12.20 -1.71
CA LEU A 249 15.22 -13.40 -1.84
C LEU A 249 13.73 -13.19 -1.53
N TYR A 250 12.91 -13.30 -2.56
CA TYR A 250 11.46 -13.50 -2.47
C TYR A 250 10.98 -14.55 -3.47
N THR A 251 9.73 -15.00 -3.29
CA THR A 251 9.10 -16.01 -4.13
C THR A 251 9.18 -15.63 -5.62
N SER A 252 9.85 -16.48 -6.41
CA SER A 252 10.06 -16.30 -7.86
C SER A 252 10.91 -15.08 -8.26
N GLU A 253 11.80 -14.60 -7.38
CA GLU A 253 12.72 -13.49 -7.67
C GLU A 253 13.56 -13.74 -8.93
N GLU A 254 14.29 -14.86 -9.02
CA GLU A 254 15.21 -15.14 -10.14
C GLU A 254 14.49 -15.04 -11.50
N LYS A 255 13.25 -15.53 -11.57
CA LYS A 255 12.42 -15.43 -12.78
C LYS A 255 12.03 -13.99 -13.07
N THR A 256 11.65 -13.23 -12.06
CA THR A 256 11.28 -11.82 -12.17
C THR A 256 12.48 -11.00 -12.69
N ILE A 257 13.65 -11.14 -12.07
CA ILE A 257 14.90 -10.46 -12.50
C ILE A 257 15.30 -10.89 -13.91
N LYS A 258 15.15 -12.18 -14.24
CA LYS A 258 15.43 -12.67 -15.59
C LYS A 258 14.53 -12.03 -16.64
N ILE A 259 13.21 -11.96 -16.39
CA ILE A 259 12.27 -11.30 -17.31
C ILE A 259 12.66 -9.85 -17.54
N TYR A 260 13.03 -9.12 -16.48
CA TYR A 260 13.48 -7.74 -16.57
C TYR A 260 14.77 -7.57 -17.38
N SER A 261 15.76 -8.43 -17.16
CA SER A 261 17.10 -8.28 -17.73
C SER A 261 17.24 -8.83 -19.15
N THR A 262 16.46 -9.82 -19.56
CA THR A 262 16.70 -10.55 -20.83
C THR A 262 15.78 -10.18 -21.98
N GLN A 263 14.62 -9.55 -21.76
CA GLN A 263 13.69 -9.27 -22.84
C GLN A 263 13.04 -7.88 -22.72
N PRO A 264 12.90 -7.13 -23.82
CA PRO A 264 12.03 -5.97 -23.83
C PRO A 264 10.59 -6.44 -23.55
N ILE A 265 9.92 -5.76 -22.63
CA ILE A 265 8.55 -6.08 -22.25
C ILE A 265 7.64 -5.79 -23.45
N LYS A 266 7.04 -6.83 -24.01
CA LYS A 266 6.28 -6.76 -25.27
C LYS A 266 4.83 -6.30 -25.09
N GLN A 267 4.27 -6.43 -23.89
CA GLN A 267 2.88 -6.14 -23.56
C GLN A 267 2.77 -5.51 -22.16
N ARG A 268 1.93 -4.49 -22.03
CA ARG A 268 1.54 -3.77 -20.82
C ARG A 268 0.07 -3.37 -20.92
#